data_AF-A0A2V9SIY3-F1
#
_entry.id   AF-A0A2V9SIY3-F1
#
_cell.length_a   1.000
_cell.length_b   1.000
_cell.length_c   1.000
_cell.angle_alpha   90.00
_cell.angle_beta   90.00
_cell.angle_gamma   90.00
#
_symmetry.space_group_name_H-M   'P 1'
#
loop_
_entity.id
_entity.type
_entity.pdbx_description
1 polymer ?
#
loop_
_entity_poly.entity_id
_entity_poly.type
_entity_poly.pdbx_seq_one_letter_code
_entity_poly.pdbx_strand_id
1 'polypeptide(L)'
;GKQVASYLGLIPREESSGGRQKLGAITKQGNRMLRSLLVEAAQVAVRCDAGLRKQYLHRCHQKPKAVAKVAIARKLAVRLYWMLRTNTAYPEIVRIESSSGLALVGAS
;
A
#
# COMPACT_ATOMS: atom_id res chain seq x y z
N GLY A 1 -7.02 6.94 -2.83
CA GLY A 1 -5.97 5.92 -2.59
C GLY A 1 -4.94 5.80 -3.71
N LYS A 2 -5.35 5.46 -4.94
CA LYS A 2 -4.42 5.24 -6.09
C LYS A 2 -3.57 6.48 -6.42
N GLN A 3 -4.12 7.70 -6.38
CA GLN A 3 -3.35 8.92 -6.66
C GLN A 3 -2.16 9.12 -5.70
N VAL A 4 -2.34 8.86 -4.41
CA VAL A 4 -1.28 8.96 -3.38
C VAL A 4 -0.19 7.92 -3.61
N ALA A 5 -0.58 6.67 -3.86
CA ALA A 5 0.38 5.61 -4.17
C ALA A 5 1.12 5.87 -5.50
N SER A 6 0.48 6.56 -6.45
CA SER A 6 1.10 7.01 -7.72
C SER A 6 2.16 8.08 -7.47
N TYR A 7 1.82 9.08 -6.67
CA TYR A 7 2.71 10.20 -6.30
C TYR A 7 3.96 9.72 -5.54
N LEU A 8 3.82 8.67 -4.73
CA LEU A 8 4.93 8.04 -4.00
C LEU A 8 5.75 7.05 -4.85
N GLY A 9 5.33 6.77 -6.09
CA GLY A 9 5.98 5.78 -6.95
C GLY A 9 5.87 4.34 -6.46
N LEU A 10 4.84 4.06 -5.66
CA LEU A 10 4.55 2.74 -5.07
C LEU A 10 3.50 1.97 -5.88
N ILE A 11 3.05 2.53 -7.01
CA ILE A 11 2.18 1.84 -7.95
C ILE A 11 3.01 1.04 -8.97
N PRO A 12 2.65 -0.23 -9.21
CA PRO A 12 3.21 -0.98 -10.34
C PRO A 12 2.84 -0.28 -11.64
N ARG A 13 3.81 -0.11 -12.54
CA ARG A 13 3.59 0.37 -13.89
C ARG A 13 2.57 -0.56 -14.55
N GLU A 14 1.42 0.00 -14.94
CA GLU A 14 0.37 -0.74 -15.62
C GLU A 14 0.56 -0.54 -17.11
N GLU A 15 0.87 -1.63 -17.82
CA GLU A 15 0.83 -1.67 -19.28
C GLU A 15 -0.35 -2.55 -19.65
N SER A 16 -1.44 -1.90 -20.05
CA SER A 16 -2.66 -2.56 -20.50
C SER A 16 -2.85 -2.26 -21.98
N SER A 17 -2.79 -3.28 -22.83
CA SER A 17 -3.18 -3.20 -24.24
C SER A 17 -4.11 -4.37 -24.56
N GLY A 18 -5.16 -4.11 -25.35
CA GLY A 18 -6.05 -5.14 -25.88
C GLY A 18 -6.68 -6.07 -24.83
N GLY A 19 -7.18 -5.54 -23.70
CA GLY A 19 -7.92 -6.30 -22.70
C GLY A 19 -7.10 -7.19 -21.75
N ARG A 20 -5.77 -7.17 -21.83
CA ARG A 20 -4.88 -7.87 -20.88
C ARG A 20 -4.16 -6.86 -19.97
N GLN A 21 -4.49 -6.86 -18.68
CA GLN A 21 -3.75 -6.07 -17.69
C GLN A 21 -2.44 -6.77 -17.32
N LYS A 22 -1.29 -6.14 -17.62
CA LYS A 22 0.01 -6.55 -17.09
C LYS A 22 0.52 -5.50 -16.10
N LEU A 23 0.69 -5.93 -14.85
CA LEU A 23 1.34 -5.14 -13.80
C LEU A 23 2.84 -5.41 -13.82
N GLY A 24 3.62 -4.40 -14.23
CA GLY A 24 5.08 -4.44 -14.30
C GLY A 24 5.77 -3.94 -13.03
N ALA A 25 7.05 -3.55 -13.17
CA ALA A 25 7.82 -2.97 -12.08
C ALA A 25 7.16 -1.68 -11.55
N ILE A 26 7.44 -1.30 -10.30
CA ILE A 26 7.01 0.01 -9.79
C ILE A 26 7.47 1.13 -10.73
N THR A 27 6.63 2.14 -10.93
CA THR A 27 6.94 3.25 -11.86
C THR A 27 8.21 4.00 -11.47
N LYS A 28 8.61 3.93 -10.20
CA LYS A 28 9.74 4.67 -9.59
C LYS A 28 9.64 6.19 -9.73
N GLN A 29 8.50 6.73 -10.18
CA GLN A 29 8.26 8.17 -10.22
C GLN A 29 8.10 8.72 -8.80
N GLY A 30 8.63 9.92 -8.52
CA GLY A 30 8.67 10.50 -7.17
C GLY A 30 9.94 10.21 -6.36
N ASN A 31 9.98 10.67 -5.11
CA ASN A 31 11.19 10.71 -4.28
C ASN A 31 11.69 9.30 -3.87
N ARG A 32 12.92 8.97 -4.26
CA ARG A 32 13.59 7.69 -3.95
C ARG A 32 13.76 7.46 -2.45
N MET A 33 14.13 8.49 -1.69
CA MET A 33 14.35 8.40 -0.25
C MET A 33 13.04 8.07 0.47
N LEU A 34 11.96 8.77 0.12
CA LEU A 34 10.64 8.52 0.71
C LEU A 34 10.16 7.09 0.41
N ARG A 35 10.43 6.57 -0.79
CA ARG A 35 10.10 5.19 -1.14
C ARG A 35 10.86 4.18 -0.29
N SER A 36 12.17 4.36 -0.11
CA SER A 36 12.98 3.47 0.74
C SER A 36 12.47 3.49 2.18
N LEU A 37 12.25 4.69 2.73
CA LEU A 37 11.72 4.87 4.09
C LEU A 37 10.36 4.19 4.27
N LEU A 38 9.45 4.31 3.31
CA LEU A 38 8.14 3.65 3.37
C LEU A 38 8.25 2.12 3.32
N VAL A 39 9.21 1.57 2.56
CA VAL A 39 9.44 0.12 2.50
C VAL A 39 10.09 -0.40 3.79
N GLU A 40 10.97 0.37 4.42
CA GLU A 40 11.54 0.05 5.73
C GLU A 40 10.47 0.14 6.83
N ALA A 41 9.70 1.23 6.86
CA ALA A 41 8.59 1.42 7.78
C ALA A 41 7.54 0.31 7.64
N ALA A 42 7.24 -0.14 6.41
CA ALA A 42 6.34 -1.26 6.17
C ALA A 42 6.81 -2.57 6.81
N GLN A 43 8.12 -2.82 6.85
CA GLN A 43 8.68 -4.02 7.47
C GLN A 43 8.60 -3.97 9.01
N VAL A 44 8.63 -2.78 9.59
CA VAL A 44 8.34 -2.58 11.03
C VAL A 44 6.84 -2.69 11.28
N ALA A 45 6.00 -2.05 10.45
CA ALA A 45 4.55 -2.07 10.58
C ALA A 45 3.96 -3.48 10.51
N VAL A 46 4.51 -4.37 9.69
CA VAL A 46 4.12 -5.80 9.63
C VAL A 46 4.34 -6.54 10.96
N ARG A 47 5.26 -6.07 11.80
CA ARG A 47 5.49 -6.67 13.13
C ARG A 47 4.51 -6.14 14.17
N CYS A 48 4.06 -4.90 14.02
CA CYS A 48 3.17 -4.23 14.98
C CYS A 48 1.67 -4.34 14.63
N ASP A 49 1.33 -4.62 13.36
CA ASP A 49 -0.04 -4.67 12.86
C ASP A 49 -0.37 -6.06 12.31
N ALA A 50 -1.24 -6.78 13.02
CA ALA A 50 -1.66 -8.13 12.65
C ALA A 50 -2.39 -8.20 11.29
N GLY A 51 -3.12 -7.15 10.91
CA GLY A 51 -3.82 -7.04 9.64
C GLY A 51 -2.84 -6.93 8.46
N LEU A 52 -1.80 -6.09 8.61
CA LEU A 52 -0.71 -6.01 7.62
C LEU A 52 0.10 -7.31 7.57
N ARG A 53 0.36 -7.94 8.72
CA ARG A 53 1.04 -9.23 8.80
C ARG A 53 0.30 -10.31 8.03
N LYS A 54 -1.01 -10.46 8.24
CA LYS A 54 -1.84 -11.45 7.54
C LYS A 54 -1.78 -11.24 6.03
N GLN A 55 -1.90 -9.99 5.57
CA GLN A 55 -1.84 -9.67 4.14
C GLN A 55 -0.44 -9.86 3.54
N TYR A 56 0.61 -9.59 4.32
CA TYR A 56 1.99 -9.83 3.91
C TYR A 56 2.23 -11.32 3.67
N LEU A 57 1.88 -12.16 4.65
CA LEU A 57 2.02 -13.60 4.56
C LEU A 57 1.20 -14.18 3.40
N HIS A 58 -0.08 -13.79 3.28
CA HIS A 58 -0.93 -14.19 2.16
C HIS A 58 -0.29 -13.89 0.80
N ARG A 59 0.32 -12.70 0.65
CA ARG A 59 0.96 -12.31 -0.60
C ARG A 59 2.29 -13.03 -0.85
N CYS A 60 3.04 -13.36 0.20
CA CYS A 60 4.26 -14.16 0.09
C CYS A 60 4.01 -15.58 -0.44
N HIS A 61 2.80 -16.12 -0.29
CA HIS A 61 2.44 -17.43 -0.89
C HIS A 61 2.33 -17.37 -2.43
N GLN A 62 1.99 -16.21 -2.99
CA GLN A 62 1.73 -16.07 -4.43
C GLN A 62 2.78 -15.24 -5.18
N LYS A 63 3.61 -14.48 -4.46
CA LYS A 63 4.53 -13.49 -5.03
C LYS A 63 5.87 -13.48 -4.30
N PRO A 64 6.97 -13.09 -4.97
CA PRO A 64 8.26 -12.90 -4.33
C PRO A 64 8.19 -11.93 -3.15
N LYS A 65 9.00 -12.17 -2.12
CA LYS A 65 9.01 -11.36 -0.88
C LYS A 65 9.19 -9.86 -1.14
N ALA A 66 9.99 -9.48 -2.14
CA ALA A 66 10.19 -8.08 -2.51
C ALA A 66 8.87 -7.42 -2.99
N VAL A 67 8.08 -8.12 -3.80
CA VAL A 67 6.77 -7.65 -4.27
C VAL A 67 5.78 -7.54 -3.12
N ALA A 68 5.81 -8.51 -2.19
CA ALA A 68 4.99 -8.47 -1.00
C ALA A 68 5.33 -7.26 -0.10
N LYS A 69 6.62 -6.96 0.12
CA LYS A 69 7.06 -5.78 0.87
C LYS A 69 6.54 -4.47 0.27
N VAL A 70 6.69 -4.30 -1.04
CA VAL A 70 6.20 -3.10 -1.76
C VAL A 70 4.68 -2.98 -1.67
N ALA A 71 3.95 -4.09 -1.76
CA ALA A 71 2.50 -4.08 -1.62
C ALA A 71 2.04 -3.63 -0.23
N ILE A 72 2.74 -4.03 0.83
CA ILE A 72 2.47 -3.55 2.18
C ILE A 72 2.84 -2.08 2.32
N ALA A 73 3.98 -1.64 1.79
CA ALA A 73 4.37 -0.23 1.80
C ALA A 73 3.31 0.65 1.14
N ARG A 74 2.74 0.19 0.02
CA ARG A 74 1.61 0.87 -0.63
C ARG A 74 0.40 0.99 0.29
N LYS A 75 0.03 -0.06 1.02
CA LYS A 75 -1.12 -0.03 1.93
C LYS A 75 -0.87 0.88 3.13
N LEU A 76 0.33 0.80 3.71
CA LEU A 76 0.76 1.70 4.78
C LEU A 76 0.68 3.17 4.34
N ALA A 77 1.18 3.48 3.14
CA ALA A 77 1.11 4.84 2.60
C ALA A 77 -0.32 5.37 2.47
N VAL A 78 -1.28 4.53 2.06
CA VAL A 78 -2.70 4.91 2.00
C VAL A 78 -3.25 5.20 3.39
N ARG A 79 -2.91 4.40 4.40
CA ARG A 79 -3.33 4.63 5.79
C ARG A 79 -2.77 5.95 6.34
N LEU A 80 -1.47 6.18 6.15
CA LEU A 80 -0.81 7.42 6.58
C LEU A 80 -1.41 8.66 5.91
N TYR A 81 -1.77 8.57 4.63
CA TYR A 81 -2.45 9.66 3.94
C TYR A 81 -3.83 9.97 4.53
N TRP A 82 -4.61 8.94 4.84
CA TRP A 82 -5.91 9.15 5.47
C TRP A 82 -5.75 9.72 6.88
N MET A 83 -4.82 9.21 7.69
CA MET A 83 -4.48 9.81 8.98
C MET A 83 -4.18 11.31 8.87
N LEU A 84 -3.37 11.70 7.88
CA LEU A 84 -3.01 13.10 7.65
C LEU A 84 -4.20 13.93 7.16
N ARG A 85 -5.04 13.38 6.28
CA ARG A 85 -6.19 14.09 5.69
C ARG A 85 -7.33 14.27 6.70
N THR A 86 -7.59 13.28 7.53
CA THR A 86 -8.73 13.28 8.48
C THR A 86 -8.31 13.57 9.92
N ASN A 87 -7.02 13.85 10.14
CA ASN A 87 -6.41 14.06 11.46
C ASN A 87 -6.78 12.95 12.46
N THR A 88 -6.76 11.70 12.00
CA THR A 88 -7.25 10.52 12.72
C THR A 88 -6.08 9.65 13.17
N ALA A 89 -6.18 9.06 14.36
CA ALA A 89 -5.12 8.20 14.88
C ALA A 89 -5.00 6.89 14.11
N TYR A 90 -3.79 6.30 14.06
CA TYR A 90 -3.55 5.04 13.33
C TYR A 90 -4.49 3.89 13.76
N PRO A 91 -4.77 3.65 15.07
CA PRO A 91 -5.66 2.57 15.48
C PRO A 91 -7.09 2.73 14.93
N GLU A 92 -7.57 3.96 14.80
CA GLU A 92 -8.89 4.25 14.24
C GLU A 92 -8.94 3.99 12.75
N ILE A 93 -7.91 4.37 11.99
CA ILE A 93 -7.80 4.03 10.57
C ILE A 93 -7.78 2.51 10.34
N VAL A 94 -7.08 1.76 11.20
CA VAL A 94 -7.06 0.28 11.13
C VAL A 94 -8.43 -0.30 11.46
N ARG A 95 -9.13 0.25 12.45
CA ARG A 95 -10.51 -0.16 12.80
C ARG A 95 -11.46 0.11 11.65
N ILE A 96 -11.43 1.30 11.05
CA ILE A 96 -12.25 1.67 9.89
C ILE A 96 -12.00 0.71 8.72
N GLU A 97 -10.75 0.38 8.40
CA GLU A 97 -10.45 -0.63 7.36
C GLU A 97 -10.94 -2.04 7.71
N SER A 98 -11.03 -2.38 8.99
CA SER A 98 -11.42 -3.72 9.45
C SER A 98 -12.94 -3.87 9.58
N SER A 99 -13.66 -2.79 9.92
CA SER A 99 -15.11 -2.72 9.99
C SER A 99 -15.77 -2.54 8.62
N SER A 100 -15.05 -1.91 7.69
CA SER A 100 -15.52 -1.70 6.32
C SER A 100 -14.99 -2.84 5.44
N GLY A 101 -15.78 -3.90 5.25
CA GLY A 101 -15.46 -4.98 4.30
C GLY A 101 -15.18 -4.46 2.88
N LEU A 102 -15.62 -3.25 2.54
CA LEU A 102 -15.32 -2.46 1.36
C LEU A 102 -15.39 -0.96 1.75
N ALA A 103 -14.59 -0.11 1.10
CA ALA A 103 -14.68 1.38 1.10
C ALA A 103 -13.64 2.18 1.91
N LEU A 104 -12.41 2.23 1.41
CA LEU A 104 -11.61 3.47 1.36
C LEU A 104 -11.25 3.86 -0.09
N VAL A 105 -11.98 3.31 -1.06
CA VAL A 105 -11.73 3.45 -2.50
C VAL A 105 -12.77 4.34 -3.20
N GLY A 106 -13.87 4.72 -2.54
CA GLY A 106 -15.03 5.36 -3.19
C GLY A 106 -15.36 6.78 -2.74
N ALA A 107 -14.39 7.62 -2.40
CA ALA A 107 -14.64 9.04 -2.12
C ALA A 107 -13.67 9.91 -2.92
N SER A 108 -13.85 9.93 -4.24
CA SER A 108 -13.42 11.00 -5.17
C SER A 108 -14.21 10.82 -6.46
#